data_AF-A0A935PLX1-F1
#
_entry.id   AF-A0A935PLX1-F1
#
_cell.length_a   1.000
_cell.length_b   1.000
_cell.length_c   1.000
_cell.angle_alpha   90.00
_cell.angle_beta   90.00
_cell.angle_gamma   90.00
#
_symmetry.space_group_name_H-M   'P 1'
#
loop_
_entity.id
_entity.type
_entity.pdbx_description
1 polymer ?
#
loop_
_entity_poly.entity_id
_entity_poly.type
_entity_poly.pdbx_seq_one_letter_code
_entity_poly.pdbx_strand_id
1 'polypeptide(L)'
;MTQGFISATESGASTVLGRGGSDFSAALLGAVLEAERVEIWTDVSGLMTADPRIVPEALVLAEATYDESAELAAFGAKVLHPATQLPLVEAGIPIVIRNTFAPGAPGTRIIAETEFDATVPIRSISFKRGIAVMQVRAARMLGAFGFLRQIFEVFERHEIVVDVLATSEVSVSLTVDPSPRLEAVMRDLAPIGEVTLREGRGVVAVVGRGIRDTPGIAARVYQAIADVNVEMISLGASASNLTFIVREEDGPRVVRALHRAFFGVPT
;
A
#
# COMPACT_ATOMS: atom_id res chain seq x y z
N MET A 1 -14.99 28.92 -3.86
CA MET A 1 -14.01 28.44 -4.86
C MET A 1 -12.65 28.97 -4.49
N THR A 2 -11.68 28.10 -4.28
CA THR A 2 -10.30 28.46 -3.88
C THR A 2 -9.30 27.52 -4.56
N GLN A 3 -8.01 27.84 -4.51
CA GLN A 3 -6.95 26.95 -4.96
C GLN A 3 -6.58 25.93 -3.87
N GLY A 4 -6.08 24.76 -4.28
CA GLY A 4 -5.38 23.81 -3.40
C GLY A 4 -3.87 23.82 -3.67
N PHE A 5 -3.13 22.91 -3.03
CA PHE A 5 -1.66 22.70 -3.15
C PHE A 5 -0.78 23.84 -2.61
N ILE A 6 -1.22 25.09 -2.74
CA ILE A 6 -0.49 26.28 -2.27
C ILE A 6 -0.73 26.53 -0.78
N SER A 7 0.30 27.04 -0.10
CA SER A 7 0.24 27.46 1.31
C SER A 7 1.19 28.62 1.57
N ALA A 8 1.19 29.16 2.80
CA ALA A 8 2.10 30.20 3.23
C ALA A 8 2.72 29.86 4.59
N THR A 9 3.97 30.26 4.79
CA THR A 9 4.64 30.20 6.10
C THR A 9 4.11 31.30 7.04
N GLU A 10 4.45 31.23 8.32
CA GLU A 10 4.07 32.27 9.31
C GLU A 10 4.55 33.68 8.93
N SER A 11 5.66 33.79 8.18
CA SER A 11 6.18 35.08 7.68
C SER A 11 5.50 35.57 6.39
N GLY A 12 4.51 34.82 5.88
CA GLY A 12 3.78 35.15 4.65
C GLY A 12 4.47 34.72 3.36
N ALA A 13 5.63 34.04 3.42
CA ALA A 13 6.27 33.51 2.22
C ALA A 13 5.50 32.31 1.67
N SER A 14 5.23 32.31 0.36
CA SER A 14 4.54 31.22 -0.33
C SER A 14 5.32 29.92 -0.31
N THR A 15 4.62 28.81 -0.10
CA THR A 15 5.15 27.45 -0.15
C THR A 15 4.09 26.49 -0.70
N VAL A 16 4.40 25.20 -0.78
CA VAL A 16 3.51 24.16 -1.32
C VAL A 16 3.43 22.96 -0.39
N LEU A 17 2.33 22.23 -0.48
CA LEU A 17 2.05 21.05 0.36
C LEU A 17 2.64 19.74 -0.19
N GLY A 18 3.38 19.80 -1.30
CA GLY A 18 3.99 18.63 -1.93
C GLY A 18 3.01 17.73 -2.69
N ARG A 19 3.38 16.47 -2.87
CA ARG A 19 2.61 15.50 -3.67
C ARG A 19 1.25 15.24 -3.02
N GLY A 20 0.18 15.31 -3.82
CA GLY A 20 -1.20 15.20 -3.31
C GLY A 20 -1.68 16.45 -2.58
N GLY A 21 -0.97 17.58 -2.71
CA GLY A 21 -1.26 18.79 -1.94
C GLY A 21 -2.65 19.39 -2.19
N SER A 22 -3.24 19.20 -3.37
CA SER A 22 -4.63 19.64 -3.62
C SER A 22 -5.65 18.82 -2.83
N ASP A 23 -5.48 17.49 -2.80
CA ASP A 23 -6.32 16.60 -1.99
C ASP A 23 -6.14 16.91 -0.50
N PHE A 24 -4.89 17.17 -0.09
CA PHE A 24 -4.60 17.58 1.28
C PHE A 24 -5.22 18.93 1.65
N SER A 25 -5.22 19.91 0.74
CA SER A 25 -5.94 21.17 0.95
C SER A 25 -7.44 20.94 1.13
N ALA A 26 -8.04 20.08 0.31
CA ALA A 26 -9.46 19.73 0.45
C ALA A 26 -9.75 19.05 1.80
N ALA A 27 -8.86 18.16 2.25
CA ALA A 27 -8.95 17.52 3.56
C ALA A 27 -8.86 18.50 4.72
N LEU A 28 -7.87 19.40 4.70
CA LEU A 28 -7.70 20.44 5.73
C LEU A 28 -8.91 21.37 5.79
N LEU A 29 -9.40 21.84 4.64
CA LEU A 29 -10.58 22.70 4.58
C LEU A 29 -11.83 21.96 5.04
N GLY A 30 -12.00 20.69 4.63
CA GLY A 30 -13.12 19.85 5.08
C GLY A 30 -13.15 19.69 6.61
N ALA A 31 -11.99 19.44 7.22
CA ALA A 31 -11.87 19.34 8.67
C ALA A 31 -12.16 20.66 9.39
N VAL A 32 -11.56 21.77 8.95
CA VAL A 32 -11.74 23.10 9.57
C VAL A 32 -13.17 23.62 9.44
N LEU A 33 -13.84 23.30 8.34
CA LEU A 33 -15.23 23.72 8.07
C LEU A 33 -16.26 22.73 8.62
N GLU A 34 -15.83 21.65 9.27
CA GLU A 34 -16.71 20.58 9.78
C GLU A 34 -17.66 20.05 8.69
N ALA A 35 -17.11 19.80 7.50
CA ALA A 35 -17.88 19.36 6.35
C ALA A 35 -18.56 18.00 6.61
N GLU A 36 -19.78 17.82 6.10
CA GLU A 36 -20.50 16.53 6.15
C GLU A 36 -19.72 15.41 5.43
N ARG A 37 -18.99 15.77 4.36
CA ARG A 37 -18.10 14.89 3.60
C ARG A 37 -17.15 15.70 2.73
N VAL A 38 -16.06 15.08 2.31
CA VAL A 38 -15.16 15.60 1.26
C VAL A 38 -15.22 14.71 0.03
N GLU A 39 -15.47 15.30 -1.13
CA GLU A 39 -15.50 14.58 -2.41
C GLU A 39 -14.19 14.82 -3.18
N ILE A 40 -13.50 13.74 -3.52
CA ILE A 40 -12.30 13.75 -4.36
C ILE A 40 -12.69 13.29 -5.76
N TRP A 41 -12.71 14.22 -6.69
CA TRP A 41 -13.06 13.98 -8.10
C TRP A 41 -11.79 13.68 -8.90
N THR A 42 -11.69 12.44 -9.40
CA THR A 42 -10.52 11.89 -10.09
C THR A 42 -10.93 11.27 -11.43
N ASP A 43 -10.03 10.51 -12.07
CA ASP A 43 -10.25 9.81 -13.35
C ASP A 43 -10.73 8.35 -13.18
N VAL A 44 -10.78 7.86 -11.94
CA VAL A 44 -11.31 6.53 -11.58
C VAL A 44 -12.67 6.62 -10.87
N SER A 45 -13.47 5.56 -11.02
CA SER A 45 -14.83 5.46 -10.45
C SER A 45 -14.88 5.01 -8.99
N GLY A 46 -13.75 4.95 -8.30
CA GLY A 46 -13.63 4.51 -6.92
C GLY A 46 -12.40 3.64 -6.68
N LEU A 47 -12.30 3.13 -5.46
CA LEU A 47 -11.40 2.00 -5.14
C LEU A 47 -11.98 0.73 -5.76
N MET A 48 -11.12 -0.15 -6.26
CA MET A 48 -11.54 -1.35 -6.98
C MET A 48 -11.00 -2.63 -6.33
N THR A 49 -11.66 -3.77 -6.58
CA THR A 49 -11.22 -5.10 -6.08
C THR A 49 -9.89 -5.55 -6.67
N ALA A 50 -9.48 -5.00 -7.82
CA ALA A 50 -8.15 -5.11 -8.42
C ALA A 50 -7.94 -4.00 -9.45
N ASP A 51 -6.72 -3.84 -9.98
CA ASP A 51 -6.45 -2.94 -11.11
C ASP A 51 -7.22 -3.43 -12.37
N PRO A 52 -8.14 -2.63 -12.94
CA PRO A 52 -8.96 -3.02 -14.08
C PRO A 52 -8.14 -3.29 -15.36
N ARG A 53 -6.88 -2.82 -15.42
CA ARG A 53 -5.95 -3.13 -16.53
C ARG A 53 -5.38 -4.54 -16.43
N ILE A 54 -5.40 -5.15 -15.24
CA ILE A 54 -4.95 -6.52 -14.97
C ILE A 54 -6.13 -7.49 -14.94
N VAL A 55 -7.25 -7.04 -14.36
CA VAL A 55 -8.50 -7.79 -14.18
C VAL A 55 -9.66 -6.94 -14.72
N PRO A 56 -10.08 -7.13 -15.99
CA PRO A 56 -11.18 -6.35 -16.58
C PRO A 56 -12.50 -6.42 -15.81
N GLU A 57 -12.73 -7.51 -15.08
CA GLU A 57 -13.91 -7.78 -14.26
C GLU A 57 -13.82 -7.17 -12.84
N ALA A 58 -12.82 -6.33 -12.57
CA ALA A 58 -12.67 -5.66 -11.28
C ALA A 58 -13.92 -4.82 -10.94
N LEU A 59 -14.35 -4.91 -9.70
CA LEU A 59 -15.56 -4.26 -9.20
C LEU A 59 -15.20 -3.03 -8.38
N VAL A 60 -16.04 -1.99 -8.44
CA VAL A 60 -15.91 -0.81 -7.57
C VAL A 60 -16.37 -1.18 -6.16
N LEU A 61 -15.58 -0.80 -5.16
CA LEU A 61 -15.95 -0.90 -3.76
C LEU A 61 -16.96 0.20 -3.42
N ALA A 62 -18.16 -0.17 -2.97
CA ALA A 62 -19.14 0.82 -2.52
C ALA A 62 -18.63 1.56 -1.27
N GLU A 63 -18.04 0.81 -0.34
CA GLU A 63 -17.48 1.33 0.90
C GLU A 63 -16.12 0.71 1.22
N ALA A 64 -15.26 1.50 1.85
CA ALA A 64 -13.97 1.07 2.40
C ALA A 64 -13.70 1.78 3.73
N THR A 65 -12.88 1.18 4.58
CA THR A 65 -12.34 1.85 5.76
C THR A 65 -11.14 2.74 5.39
N TYR A 66 -10.80 3.71 6.24
CA TYR A 66 -9.57 4.50 6.07
C TYR A 66 -8.33 3.60 5.99
N ASP A 67 -8.24 2.59 6.86
CA ASP A 67 -7.13 1.64 6.87
C ASP A 67 -7.05 0.85 5.56
N GLU A 68 -8.17 0.30 5.06
CA GLU A 68 -8.20 -0.40 3.77
C GLU A 68 -7.79 0.54 2.62
N SER A 69 -8.25 1.79 2.63
CA SER A 69 -7.84 2.76 1.63
C SER A 69 -6.35 3.07 1.69
N ALA A 70 -5.78 3.18 2.89
CA ALA A 70 -4.36 3.49 3.08
C ALA A 70 -3.47 2.33 2.59
N GLU A 71 -3.82 1.09 2.92
CA GLU A 71 -3.14 -0.11 2.45
C GLU A 71 -3.17 -0.21 0.92
N LEU A 72 -4.34 0.06 0.32
CA LEU A 72 -4.48 0.07 -1.13
C LEU A 72 -3.62 1.14 -1.80
N ALA A 73 -3.57 2.33 -1.22
CA ALA A 73 -2.74 3.42 -1.72
C ALA A 73 -1.24 3.10 -1.65
N ALA A 74 -0.78 2.44 -0.58
CA ALA A 74 0.61 2.07 -0.40
C ALA A 74 1.11 1.07 -1.47
N PHE A 75 0.24 0.14 -1.91
CA PHE A 75 0.63 -0.97 -2.79
C PHE A 75 0.04 -0.88 -4.21
N GLY A 76 -0.26 0.33 -4.70
CA GLY A 76 -0.44 0.60 -6.12
C GLY A 76 -1.82 1.10 -6.57
N ALA A 77 -2.81 1.19 -5.68
CA ALA A 77 -4.08 1.85 -5.98
C ALA A 77 -3.89 3.37 -5.89
N LYS A 78 -3.50 3.99 -7.01
CA LYS A 78 -3.22 5.43 -7.11
C LYS A 78 -4.50 6.26 -7.06
N VAL A 79 -5.13 6.37 -5.88
CA VAL A 79 -6.35 7.16 -5.71
C VAL A 79 -6.14 8.28 -4.70
N LEU A 80 -5.72 7.96 -3.47
CA LEU A 80 -5.57 8.96 -2.42
C LEU A 80 -4.43 8.60 -1.47
N HIS A 81 -3.45 9.48 -1.32
CA HIS A 81 -2.28 9.21 -0.50
C HIS A 81 -2.66 9.18 0.99
N PRO A 82 -2.19 8.24 1.83
CA PRO A 82 -2.61 8.11 3.23
C PRO A 82 -2.47 9.41 4.03
N ALA A 83 -1.35 10.13 3.88
CA ALA A 83 -1.13 11.42 4.56
C ALA A 83 -2.17 12.49 4.22
N THR A 84 -2.81 12.42 3.04
CA THR A 84 -3.86 13.37 2.64
C THR A 84 -5.18 13.10 3.38
N GLN A 85 -5.39 11.87 3.85
CA GLN A 85 -6.61 11.47 4.55
C GLN A 85 -6.61 11.90 6.00
N LEU A 86 -5.43 12.04 6.61
CA LEU A 86 -5.24 12.20 8.06
C LEU A 86 -6.15 13.25 8.71
N PRO A 87 -6.30 14.49 8.17
CA PRO A 87 -7.19 15.48 8.78
C PRO A 87 -8.66 15.04 8.83
N LEU A 88 -9.10 14.27 7.83
CA LEU A 88 -10.46 13.76 7.75
C LEU A 88 -10.66 12.53 8.62
N VAL A 89 -9.63 11.69 8.76
CA VAL A 89 -9.63 10.57 9.71
C VAL A 89 -9.76 11.09 11.14
N GLU A 90 -8.95 12.07 11.52
CA GLU A 90 -8.99 12.67 12.86
C GLU A 90 -10.32 13.37 13.16
N ALA A 91 -10.93 13.99 12.15
CA ALA A 91 -12.23 14.65 12.26
C ALA A 91 -13.43 13.68 12.11
N GLY A 92 -13.21 12.40 11.75
CA GLY A 92 -14.28 11.45 11.46
C GLY A 92 -15.13 11.80 10.24
N ILE A 93 -14.59 12.57 9.28
CA ILE A 93 -15.30 13.07 8.11
C ILE A 93 -15.19 12.07 6.94
N PRO A 94 -16.30 11.58 6.37
CA PRO A 94 -16.28 10.69 5.23
C PRO A 94 -15.60 11.28 3.99
N ILE A 95 -14.84 10.44 3.28
CA ILE A 95 -14.27 10.78 1.97
C ILE A 95 -15.08 10.06 0.88
N VAL A 96 -15.40 10.72 -0.22
CA VAL A 96 -16.08 10.10 -1.35
C VAL A 96 -15.24 10.26 -2.62
N ILE A 97 -14.81 9.15 -3.20
CA ILE A 97 -14.12 9.13 -4.48
C ILE A 97 -15.16 9.16 -5.60
N ARG A 98 -15.01 10.11 -6.52
CA ARG A 98 -15.90 10.31 -7.68
C ARG A 98 -15.09 10.35 -8.98
N ASN A 99 -15.75 10.01 -10.09
CA ASN A 99 -15.15 10.10 -11.42
C ASN A 99 -15.64 11.35 -12.17
N THR A 100 -14.71 12.21 -12.55
CA THR A 100 -14.96 13.41 -13.34
C THR A 100 -15.55 13.09 -14.71
N PHE A 101 -15.12 11.98 -15.32
CA PHE A 101 -15.55 11.54 -16.65
C PHE A 101 -16.78 10.61 -16.61
N ALA A 102 -17.19 10.15 -15.43
CA ALA A 102 -18.39 9.36 -15.22
C ALA A 102 -19.15 9.79 -13.95
N PRO A 103 -19.79 10.99 -13.94
CA PRO A 103 -20.39 11.56 -12.74
C PRO A 103 -21.53 10.73 -12.14
N GLY A 104 -22.19 9.89 -12.94
CA GLY A 104 -23.23 8.98 -12.49
C GLY A 104 -22.71 7.70 -11.82
N ALA A 105 -21.40 7.46 -11.82
CA ALA A 105 -20.82 6.31 -11.15
C ALA A 105 -21.00 6.42 -9.62
N PRO A 106 -21.28 5.30 -8.93
CA PRO A 106 -21.57 5.31 -7.49
C PRO A 106 -20.38 5.82 -6.65
N GLY A 107 -19.15 5.63 -7.12
CA GLY A 107 -17.96 6.03 -6.38
C GLY A 107 -17.58 5.01 -5.29
N THR A 108 -16.69 5.44 -4.40
CA THR A 108 -16.40 4.73 -3.15
C THR A 108 -16.51 5.69 -1.99
N ARG A 109 -17.23 5.30 -0.94
CA ARG A 109 -17.29 6.03 0.33
C ARG A 109 -16.27 5.44 1.31
N ILE A 110 -15.38 6.27 1.84
CA ILE A 110 -14.35 5.87 2.80
C ILE A 110 -14.72 6.45 4.17
N ILE A 111 -14.82 5.58 5.18
CA ILE A 111 -15.30 5.89 6.54
C ILE A 111 -14.47 5.18 7.60
N ALA A 112 -14.67 5.50 8.88
CA ALA A 112 -13.92 4.87 9.97
C ALA A 112 -14.21 3.36 10.08
N GLU A 113 -15.48 2.99 10.02
CA GLU A 113 -15.93 1.60 10.17
C GLU A 113 -16.96 1.27 9.11
N THR A 114 -16.88 0.04 8.61
CA THR A 114 -17.87 -0.56 7.70
C THR A 114 -18.49 -1.77 8.39
N GLU A 115 -19.67 -2.21 7.94
CA GLU A 115 -20.16 -3.54 8.32
C GLU A 115 -19.18 -4.61 7.84
N PHE A 116 -18.76 -5.47 8.77
CA PHE A 116 -17.86 -6.58 8.44
C PHE A 116 -18.67 -7.80 8.03
N ASP A 117 -18.60 -8.14 6.76
CA ASP A 117 -19.12 -9.39 6.23
C ASP A 117 -17.99 -10.44 6.19
N ALA A 118 -18.05 -11.41 7.10
CA ALA A 118 -17.08 -12.51 7.15
C ALA A 118 -17.11 -13.40 5.88
N THR A 119 -18.17 -13.32 5.07
CA THR A 119 -18.27 -14.03 3.79
C THR A 119 -17.45 -13.37 2.69
N VAL A 120 -17.10 -12.08 2.84
CA VAL A 120 -16.25 -11.31 1.91
C VAL A 120 -15.03 -10.75 2.66
N PRO A 121 -14.12 -11.62 3.14
CA PRO A 121 -13.02 -11.22 4.02
C PRO A 121 -11.94 -10.40 3.30
N ILE A 122 -11.86 -10.52 1.97
CA ILE A 122 -10.93 -9.79 1.10
C ILE A 122 -11.71 -8.71 0.36
N ARG A 123 -11.24 -7.46 0.45
CA ARG A 123 -11.83 -6.31 -0.25
C ARG A 123 -11.12 -6.01 -1.56
N SER A 124 -9.79 -6.16 -1.61
CA SER A 124 -9.05 -5.84 -2.83
C SER A 124 -7.68 -6.51 -2.89
N ILE A 125 -7.16 -6.64 -4.11
CA ILE A 125 -5.85 -7.20 -4.42
C ILE A 125 -5.10 -6.18 -5.27
N SER A 126 -3.93 -5.73 -4.80
CA SER A 126 -3.09 -4.77 -5.52
C SER A 126 -1.74 -5.35 -5.88
N PHE A 127 -1.07 -4.73 -6.86
CA PHE A 127 0.23 -5.15 -7.33
C PHE A 127 1.12 -3.94 -7.63
N LYS A 128 2.22 -3.82 -6.87
CA LYS A 128 3.30 -2.86 -7.10
C LYS A 128 4.43 -3.54 -7.86
N ARG A 129 4.68 -3.08 -9.09
CA ARG A 129 5.77 -3.56 -9.96
C ARG A 129 7.05 -2.76 -9.77
N GLY A 130 8.17 -3.24 -10.31
CA GLY A 130 9.42 -2.50 -10.34
C GLY A 130 10.02 -2.32 -8.96
N ILE A 131 10.04 -3.37 -8.14
CA ILE A 131 10.59 -3.38 -6.78
C ILE A 131 11.89 -4.18 -6.77
N ALA A 132 12.80 -3.84 -5.86
CA ALA A 132 13.97 -4.64 -5.55
C ALA A 132 13.87 -5.21 -4.13
N VAL A 133 14.34 -6.44 -3.96
CA VAL A 133 14.50 -7.10 -2.65
C VAL A 133 15.97 -7.03 -2.26
N MET A 134 16.27 -6.32 -1.18
CA MET A 134 17.59 -6.30 -0.56
C MET A 134 17.60 -7.24 0.64
N GLN A 135 18.57 -8.13 0.70
CA GLN A 135 18.76 -9.03 1.84
C GLN A 135 20.12 -8.79 2.48
N VAL A 136 20.14 -8.59 3.80
CA VAL A 136 21.34 -8.50 4.62
C VAL A 136 21.40 -9.72 5.53
N ARG A 137 22.43 -10.55 5.36
CA ARG A 137 22.67 -11.76 6.15
C ARG A 137 23.87 -11.55 7.08
N ALA A 138 23.68 -11.80 8.38
CA ALA A 138 24.75 -11.69 9.35
C ALA A 138 24.52 -12.63 10.55
N ALA A 139 25.44 -13.58 10.77
CA ALA A 139 25.35 -14.48 11.93
C ALA A 139 25.34 -13.74 13.28
N ARG A 140 26.01 -12.58 13.33
CA ARG A 140 26.06 -11.71 14.51
C ARG A 140 24.73 -11.03 14.88
N MET A 141 23.69 -11.15 14.05
CA MET A 141 22.35 -10.70 14.40
C MET A 141 21.78 -11.51 15.59
N LEU A 142 22.18 -12.77 15.71
CA LEU A 142 21.68 -13.67 16.74
C LEU A 142 22.05 -13.17 18.15
N GLY A 143 21.04 -12.80 18.93
CA GLY A 143 21.21 -12.28 20.30
C GLY A 143 21.80 -10.88 20.40
N ALA A 144 22.02 -10.18 19.27
CA ALA A 144 22.54 -8.83 19.26
C ALA A 144 21.41 -7.79 19.27
N PHE A 145 21.57 -6.76 20.11
CA PHE A 145 20.72 -5.57 20.08
C PHE A 145 21.24 -4.54 19.07
N GLY A 146 20.35 -3.74 18.50
CA GLY A 146 20.70 -2.62 17.62
C GLY A 146 21.06 -2.98 16.17
N PHE A 147 21.05 -4.27 15.78
CA PHE A 147 21.32 -4.68 14.41
C PHE A 147 20.36 -4.06 13.39
N LEU A 148 19.05 -4.08 13.69
CA LEU A 148 18.04 -3.43 12.83
C LEU A 148 18.26 -1.91 12.75
N ARG A 149 18.63 -1.27 13.86
CA ARG A 149 18.95 0.17 13.88
C ARG A 149 20.10 0.49 12.93
N GLN A 150 21.19 -0.28 12.99
CA GLN A 150 22.35 -0.08 12.11
C GLN A 150 21.97 -0.18 10.63
N ILE A 151 21.10 -1.13 10.27
CA ILE A 151 20.59 -1.26 8.91
C ILE A 151 19.78 -0.01 8.52
N PHE A 152 18.77 0.36 9.30
CA PHE A 152 17.89 1.49 8.98
C PHE A 152 18.61 2.86 8.99
N GLU A 153 19.64 3.04 9.81
CA GLU A 153 20.51 4.22 9.77
C GLU A 153 21.21 4.36 8.40
N VAL A 154 21.51 3.27 7.70
CA VAL A 154 22.05 3.35 6.33
C VAL A 154 20.97 3.85 5.37
N PHE A 155 19.78 3.25 5.40
CA PHE A 155 18.67 3.68 4.53
C PHE A 155 18.29 5.14 4.73
N GLU A 156 18.27 5.61 5.98
CA GLU A 156 18.03 7.02 6.34
C GLU A 156 19.04 7.95 5.69
N ARG A 157 20.35 7.68 5.83
CA ARG A 157 21.42 8.52 5.25
C ARG A 157 21.33 8.67 3.73
N HIS A 158 20.80 7.64 3.05
CA HIS A 158 20.63 7.64 1.59
C HIS A 158 19.22 8.07 1.15
N GLU A 159 18.34 8.41 2.11
CA GLU A 159 16.94 8.76 1.92
C GLU A 159 16.18 7.70 1.09
N ILE A 160 16.43 6.42 1.38
CA ILE A 160 15.73 5.30 0.73
C ILE A 160 14.62 4.81 1.65
N VAL A 161 13.40 4.86 1.12
CA VAL A 161 12.21 4.32 1.79
C VAL A 161 12.19 2.80 1.66
N VAL A 162 11.89 2.13 2.77
CA VAL A 162 11.65 0.69 2.83
C VAL A 162 10.15 0.46 2.96
N ASP A 163 9.58 -0.43 2.13
CA ASP A 163 8.14 -0.71 2.15
C ASP A 163 7.79 -1.93 3.01
N VAL A 164 8.40 -3.09 2.71
CA VAL A 164 8.09 -4.39 3.35
C VAL A 164 9.38 -4.94 3.96
N LEU A 165 9.25 -5.50 5.16
CA LEU A 165 10.31 -6.12 5.94
C LEU A 165 9.94 -7.58 6.26
N ALA A 166 10.90 -8.48 6.16
CA ALA A 166 10.82 -9.82 6.75
C ALA A 166 12.16 -10.18 7.41
N THR A 167 12.11 -10.85 8.57
CA THR A 167 13.31 -11.20 9.34
C THR A 167 13.38 -12.71 9.60
N SER A 168 14.59 -13.25 9.62
CA SER A 168 14.93 -14.51 10.28
C SER A 168 15.89 -14.23 11.45
N GLU A 169 16.38 -15.28 12.10
CA GLU A 169 17.35 -15.19 13.18
C GLU A 169 18.68 -14.56 12.76
N VAL A 170 19.05 -14.67 11.48
CA VAL A 170 20.36 -14.24 10.94
C VAL A 170 20.26 -13.43 9.64
N SER A 171 19.06 -13.04 9.22
CA SER A 171 18.87 -12.28 7.99
C SER A 171 17.71 -11.30 8.06
N VAL A 172 17.84 -10.20 7.35
CA VAL A 172 16.79 -9.20 7.14
C VAL A 172 16.59 -9.02 5.64
N SER A 173 15.35 -9.17 5.17
CA SER A 173 14.93 -8.91 3.80
C SER A 173 14.04 -7.66 3.78
N LEU A 174 14.31 -6.76 2.85
CA LEU A 174 13.70 -5.44 2.73
C LEU A 174 13.30 -5.22 1.28
N THR A 175 12.15 -4.60 1.03
CA THR A 175 11.78 -4.14 -0.31
C THR A 175 12.01 -2.64 -0.45
N VAL A 176 12.57 -2.23 -1.59
CA VAL A 176 12.88 -0.84 -1.91
C VAL A 176 12.53 -0.52 -3.36
N ASP A 177 12.21 0.74 -3.62
CA ASP A 177 12.09 1.24 -5.00
C ASP A 177 13.49 1.31 -5.66
N PRO A 178 13.61 1.00 -6.96
CA PRO A 178 14.85 1.15 -7.72
C PRO A 178 15.38 2.57 -7.64
N SER A 179 16.65 2.70 -7.30
CA SER A 179 17.31 3.99 -7.15
C SER A 179 18.80 3.87 -7.45
N PRO A 180 19.41 4.87 -8.11
CA PRO A 180 20.87 4.89 -8.33
C PRO A 180 21.66 4.91 -7.00
N ARG A 181 20.99 5.24 -5.88
CA ARG A 181 21.62 5.25 -4.55
C ARG A 181 21.79 3.85 -3.95
N LEU A 182 21.15 2.81 -4.51
CA LEU A 182 21.19 1.45 -3.96
C LEU A 182 22.61 0.87 -3.94
N GLU A 183 23.47 1.21 -4.90
CA GLU A 183 24.88 0.81 -4.89
C GLU A 183 25.64 1.38 -3.68
N ALA A 184 25.32 2.62 -3.28
CA ALA A 184 25.91 3.23 -2.10
C ALA A 184 25.37 2.58 -0.81
N VAL A 185 24.07 2.29 -0.75
CA VAL A 185 23.45 1.56 0.36
C VAL A 185 24.10 0.19 0.55
N MET A 186 24.30 -0.59 -0.53
CA MET A 186 24.95 -1.90 -0.45
C MET A 186 26.38 -1.81 0.09
N ARG A 187 27.16 -0.81 -0.34
CA ARG A 187 28.52 -0.59 0.17
C ARG A 187 28.54 -0.25 1.66
N ASP A 188 27.62 0.58 2.11
CA ASP A 188 27.50 0.97 3.53
C ASP A 188 26.96 -0.17 4.42
N LEU A 189 26.18 -1.10 3.86
CA LEU A 189 25.69 -2.29 4.54
C LEU A 189 26.69 -3.46 4.53
N ALA A 190 27.68 -3.48 3.64
CA ALA A 190 28.67 -4.56 3.55
C ALA A 190 29.48 -4.81 4.85
N PRO A 191 29.84 -3.78 5.66
CA PRO A 191 30.41 -3.99 6.99
C PRO A 191 29.43 -4.60 8.00
N ILE A 192 28.13 -4.49 7.73
CA ILE A 192 27.03 -4.98 8.57
C ILE A 192 26.78 -6.48 8.35
N GLY A 193 26.79 -6.91 7.09
CA GLY A 193 26.61 -8.31 6.71
C GLY A 193 26.80 -8.52 5.21
N GLU A 194 26.58 -9.76 4.77
CA GLU A 194 26.52 -10.09 3.35
C GLU A 194 25.24 -9.51 2.75
N VAL A 195 25.40 -8.67 1.71
CA VAL A 195 24.27 -7.95 1.09
C VAL A 195 24.03 -8.50 -0.31
N THR A 196 22.77 -8.85 -0.60
CA THR A 196 22.32 -9.22 -1.95
C THR A 196 21.18 -8.31 -2.38
N LEU A 197 21.13 -7.97 -3.67
CA LEU A 197 20.06 -7.17 -4.27
C LEU A 197 19.46 -7.93 -5.45
N ARG A 198 18.12 -7.94 -5.52
CA ARG A 198 17.34 -8.69 -6.48
C ARG A 198 16.25 -7.80 -7.08
N GLU A 199 16.40 -7.38 -8.34
CA GLU A 199 15.51 -6.42 -9.03
C GLU A 199 14.44 -7.07 -9.92
N GLY A 200 13.42 -6.36 -10.41
CA GLY A 200 12.38 -7.00 -11.25
C GLY A 200 11.46 -7.90 -10.42
N ARG A 201 11.22 -7.49 -9.18
CA ARG A 201 10.27 -8.12 -8.25
C ARG A 201 9.02 -7.25 -8.18
N GLY A 202 7.93 -7.85 -7.73
CA GLY A 202 6.71 -7.12 -7.45
C GLY A 202 6.08 -7.55 -6.13
N VAL A 203 5.43 -6.60 -5.48
CA VAL A 203 4.68 -6.80 -4.24
C VAL A 203 3.22 -7.00 -4.59
N VAL A 204 2.66 -8.13 -4.17
CA VAL A 204 1.22 -8.38 -4.20
C VAL A 204 0.70 -8.14 -2.78
N ALA A 205 -0.31 -7.27 -2.66
CA ALA A 205 -0.99 -7.03 -1.39
C ALA A 205 -2.44 -7.51 -1.49
N VAL A 206 -2.82 -8.38 -0.57
CA VAL A 206 -4.21 -8.81 -0.39
C VAL A 206 -4.74 -8.01 0.80
N VAL A 207 -5.76 -7.19 0.56
CA VAL A 207 -6.31 -6.25 1.54
C VAL A 207 -7.72 -6.68 1.93
N GLY A 208 -7.99 -6.75 3.22
CA GLY A 208 -9.32 -6.98 3.77
C GLY A 208 -9.29 -7.33 5.26
N ARG A 209 -10.32 -6.92 5.99
CA ARG A 209 -10.41 -7.05 7.46
C ARG A 209 -10.43 -8.50 7.98
N GLY A 210 -10.77 -9.48 7.15
CA GLY A 210 -10.85 -10.89 7.59
C GLY A 210 -9.54 -11.66 7.52
N ILE A 211 -8.44 -11.04 7.11
CA ILE A 211 -7.18 -11.75 6.83
C ILE A 211 -6.58 -12.37 8.10
N ARG A 212 -6.55 -11.62 9.20
CA ARG A 212 -5.94 -12.08 10.46
C ARG A 212 -6.84 -13.08 11.19
N ASP A 213 -8.14 -12.82 11.19
CA ASP A 213 -9.08 -13.44 12.12
C ASP A 213 -9.91 -14.57 11.50
N THR A 214 -9.86 -14.75 10.19
CA THR A 214 -10.59 -15.83 9.49
C THR A 214 -9.65 -16.99 9.13
N PRO A 215 -9.83 -18.19 9.73
CA PRO A 215 -9.06 -19.37 9.37
C PRO A 215 -9.17 -19.72 7.89
N GLY A 216 -8.06 -20.15 7.29
CA GLY A 216 -8.02 -20.64 5.91
C GLY A 216 -7.80 -19.58 4.83
N ILE A 217 -7.83 -18.27 5.15
CA ILE A 217 -7.57 -17.21 4.16
C ILE A 217 -6.17 -17.32 3.57
N ALA A 218 -5.15 -17.41 4.42
CA ALA A 218 -3.77 -17.60 3.96
C ALA A 218 -3.62 -18.87 3.11
N ALA A 219 -4.26 -19.98 3.52
CA ALA A 219 -4.23 -21.22 2.74
C ALA A 219 -4.87 -21.04 1.35
N ARG A 220 -6.02 -20.37 1.25
CA ARG A 220 -6.69 -20.06 -0.01
C ARG A 220 -5.86 -19.16 -0.91
N VAL A 221 -5.17 -18.16 -0.35
CA VAL A 221 -4.22 -17.30 -1.09
C VAL A 221 -3.13 -18.16 -1.72
N TYR A 222 -2.40 -18.95 -0.94
CA TYR A 222 -1.27 -19.73 -1.47
C TYR A 222 -1.71 -20.90 -2.36
N GLN A 223 -2.89 -21.47 -2.13
CA GLN A 223 -3.45 -22.50 -3.00
C GLN A 223 -3.80 -21.93 -4.39
N ALA A 224 -4.28 -20.69 -4.48
CA ALA A 224 -4.59 -20.03 -5.74
C ALA A 224 -3.34 -19.75 -6.60
N ILE A 225 -2.15 -19.76 -6.00
CA ILE A 225 -0.87 -19.48 -6.66
C ILE A 225 0.15 -20.61 -6.43
N ALA A 226 -0.31 -21.85 -6.28
CA ALA A 226 0.53 -22.99 -5.92
C ALA A 226 1.68 -23.28 -6.92
N ASP A 227 1.58 -22.76 -8.14
CA ASP A 227 2.56 -22.86 -9.21
C ASP A 227 3.45 -21.60 -9.37
N VAL A 228 3.40 -20.68 -8.40
CA VAL A 228 4.19 -19.45 -8.35
C VAL A 228 5.14 -19.51 -7.16
N ASN A 229 6.41 -19.16 -7.39
CA ASN A 229 7.37 -19.06 -6.30
C ASN A 229 7.20 -17.74 -5.53
N VAL A 230 7.06 -17.83 -4.21
CA VAL A 230 6.97 -16.68 -3.30
C VAL A 230 8.32 -16.45 -2.63
N GLU A 231 8.90 -15.27 -2.79
CA GLU A 231 10.24 -14.94 -2.28
C GLU A 231 10.23 -14.43 -0.83
N MET A 232 9.14 -13.77 -0.43
CA MET A 232 9.00 -13.15 0.88
C MET A 232 7.52 -12.95 1.20
N ILE A 233 7.16 -13.09 2.48
CA ILE A 233 5.81 -12.95 3.01
C ILE A 233 5.86 -11.98 4.19
N SER A 234 4.89 -11.08 4.28
CA SER A 234 4.66 -10.25 5.45
C SER A 234 3.17 -10.26 5.79
N LEU A 235 2.89 -10.72 7.01
CA LEU A 235 1.56 -10.84 7.61
C LEU A 235 1.68 -10.49 9.09
N GLY A 236 0.72 -9.72 9.61
CA GLY A 236 0.60 -9.44 11.05
C GLY A 236 0.99 -8.02 11.46
N ALA A 237 1.57 -7.20 10.58
CA ALA A 237 1.78 -5.78 10.83
C ALA A 237 0.46 -4.98 10.83
N SER A 238 -0.50 -5.40 10.01
CA SER A 238 -1.86 -4.87 9.92
C SER A 238 -2.88 -6.00 10.10
N ALA A 239 -4.08 -5.69 10.56
CA ALA A 239 -5.18 -6.66 10.63
C ALA A 239 -5.79 -6.91 9.25
N SER A 240 -5.56 -5.98 8.32
CA SER A 240 -6.23 -5.92 7.03
C SER A 240 -5.31 -6.18 5.83
N ASN A 241 -4.06 -6.62 6.03
CA ASN A 241 -3.11 -6.80 4.93
C ASN A 241 -2.26 -8.09 5.04
N LEU A 242 -2.20 -8.84 3.94
CA LEU A 242 -1.24 -9.90 3.68
C LEU A 242 -0.46 -9.52 2.41
N THR A 243 0.84 -9.27 2.55
CA THR A 243 1.71 -8.97 1.41
C THR A 243 2.68 -10.09 1.14
N PHE A 244 3.01 -10.29 -0.13
CA PHE A 244 4.06 -11.22 -0.52
C PHE A 244 4.72 -10.79 -1.82
N ILE A 245 5.94 -11.27 -2.04
CA ILE A 245 6.79 -10.88 -3.15
C ILE A 245 6.93 -12.02 -4.13
N VAL A 246 6.74 -11.69 -5.41
CA VAL A 246 6.90 -12.59 -6.55
C VAL A 246 7.79 -11.93 -7.60
N ARG A 247 8.19 -12.69 -8.62
CA ARG A 247 8.80 -12.09 -9.82
C ARG A 247 7.80 -11.14 -10.49
N GLU A 248 8.28 -10.03 -11.01
CA GLU A 248 7.40 -9.02 -11.62
C GLU A 248 6.57 -9.60 -12.77
N GLU A 249 7.17 -10.48 -13.58
CA GLU A 249 6.53 -11.17 -14.70
C GLU A 249 5.32 -12.03 -14.29
N ASP A 250 5.32 -12.60 -13.09
CA ASP A 250 4.24 -13.42 -12.55
C ASP A 250 3.09 -12.59 -11.98
N GLY A 251 3.34 -11.31 -11.65
CA GLY A 251 2.41 -10.45 -10.92
C GLY A 251 1.00 -10.38 -11.54
N PRO A 252 0.84 -10.05 -12.83
CA PRO A 252 -0.47 -10.02 -13.46
C PRO A 252 -1.23 -11.36 -13.41
N ARG A 253 -0.51 -12.48 -13.53
CA ARG A 253 -1.08 -13.84 -13.42
C ARG A 253 -1.55 -14.10 -11.99
N VAL A 254 -0.73 -13.78 -11.00
CA VAL A 254 -1.03 -13.90 -9.58
C VAL A 254 -2.28 -13.11 -9.21
N VAL A 255 -2.34 -11.83 -9.60
CA VAL A 255 -3.49 -10.96 -9.30
C VAL A 255 -4.78 -11.54 -9.89
N ARG A 256 -4.76 -12.01 -11.15
CA ARG A 256 -5.93 -12.65 -11.76
C ARG A 256 -6.35 -13.93 -11.06
N ALA A 257 -5.39 -14.78 -10.66
CA ALA A 257 -5.67 -16.03 -9.97
C ALA A 257 -6.29 -15.78 -8.60
N LEU A 258 -5.73 -14.86 -7.82
CA LEU A 258 -6.29 -14.44 -6.54
C LEU A 258 -7.66 -13.78 -6.70
N HIS A 259 -7.82 -12.90 -7.68
CA HIS A 259 -9.11 -12.23 -7.90
C HIS A 259 -10.21 -13.24 -8.21
N ARG A 260 -9.96 -14.19 -9.11
CA ARG A 260 -10.87 -15.31 -9.37
C ARG A 260 -11.15 -16.13 -8.11
N ALA A 261 -10.11 -16.41 -7.32
CA ALA A 261 -10.22 -17.21 -6.13
C ALA A 261 -11.11 -16.56 -5.06
N PHE A 262 -11.17 -15.23 -4.95
CA PHE A 262 -11.91 -14.51 -3.90
C PHE A 262 -13.20 -13.82 -4.36
N PHE A 263 -13.26 -13.34 -5.61
CA PHE A 263 -14.39 -12.59 -6.16
C PHE A 263 -15.15 -13.36 -7.25
N GLY A 264 -14.64 -14.52 -7.69
CA GLY A 264 -15.23 -15.31 -8.76
C GLY A 264 -14.99 -14.71 -10.16
N VAL A 265 -15.64 -15.29 -11.16
CA VAL A 265 -15.87 -14.64 -12.46
C VAL A 265 -17.32 -14.16 -12.41
N PRO A 266 -17.65 -12.88 -12.67
CA PRO A 266 -19.04 -12.49 -12.78
C PRO A 266 -19.70 -13.35 -13.86
N THR A 267 -20.76 -14.08 -13.49
CA THR A 267 -21.65 -14.76 -14.45
C THR A 267 -22.45 -13.74 -15.23
#